data_AF-A0A1G0SZY8-F1
#
_entry.id   AF-A0A1G0SZY8-F1
#
_cell.length_a   1.000
_cell.length_b   1.000
_cell.length_c   1.000
_cell.angle_alpha   90.00
_cell.angle_beta   90.00
_cell.angle_gamma   90.00
#
_symmetry.space_group_name_H-M   'P 1'
#
loop_
_entity.id
_entity.type
_entity.pdbx_description
1 polymer ?
#
loop_
_entity_poly.entity_id
_entity_poly.type
_entity_poly.pdbx_seq_one_letter_code
_entity_poly.pdbx_strand_id
1 'polypeptide(L)' 'MTKSSNQTNLQVRKTELYAGPLPHPDTLKKFEEILPGSADRILKQAENQTRHRIEMESKVIKQI' A
#
# COMPACT_ATOMS: atom_id res chain seq x y z
N MET A 1 14.21 -38.27 -33.44
CA MET A 1 13.86 -39.17 -32.32
C MET A 1 15.13 -39.36 -31.48
N THR A 2 15.20 -39.26 -30.16
CA THR A 2 14.32 -38.68 -29.10
C THR A 2 15.25 -37.95 -28.11
N LYS A 3 14.85 -37.12 -27.14
CA LYS A 3 13.54 -36.82 -26.52
C LYS A 3 13.38 -35.29 -26.37
N SER A 4 12.17 -34.82 -26.06
CA SER A 4 11.97 -33.48 -25.48
C SER A 4 11.81 -33.63 -23.97
N SER A 5 12.69 -33.00 -23.18
CA SER A 5 12.57 -32.99 -21.73
C SER A 5 11.50 -31.99 -21.32
N ASN A 6 10.28 -32.46 -21.06
CA ASN A 6 9.20 -31.63 -20.51
C ASN A 6 9.58 -31.15 -19.10
N GLN A 7 10.22 -29.98 -19.01
CA GLN A 7 10.40 -29.27 -17.76
C GLN A 7 9.07 -28.61 -17.37
N THR A 8 8.36 -29.25 -16.45
CA THR A 8 7.15 -28.70 -15.82
C THR A 8 7.53 -27.47 -14.99
N ASN A 9 7.41 -26.29 -15.59
CA ASN A 9 7.71 -25.03 -14.92
C ASN A 9 6.69 -24.78 -13.81
N LEU A 10 7.11 -24.94 -12.55
CA LEU A 10 6.34 -24.57 -11.37
C LEU A 10 6.26 -23.04 -11.25
N GLN A 11 5.23 -22.44 -11.82
CA GLN A 11 4.97 -21.01 -11.67
C GLN A 11 4.35 -20.73 -10.29
N VAL A 12 5.18 -20.37 -9.32
CA VAL A 12 4.72 -19.83 -8.04
C VAL A 12 4.27 -18.38 -8.24
N ARG A 13 3.00 -18.07 -7.94
CA ARG A 13 2.46 -16.71 -7.94
C ARG A 13 2.24 -16.24 -6.50
N LYS A 14 2.82 -15.10 -6.13
CA LYS A 14 2.49 -14.39 -4.89
C LYS A 14 1.42 -13.35 -5.22
N THR A 15 0.32 -13.36 -4.47
CA THR A 15 -0.73 -12.33 -4.55
C THR A 15 -0.81 -11.65 -3.19
N GLU A 16 -0.82 -10.33 -3.18
CA GLU A 16 -0.90 -9.52 -1.97
C GLU A 16 -2.02 -8.50 -2.13
N LEU A 17 -2.84 -8.34 -1.08
CA LEU A 17 -3.96 -7.41 -1.05
C LEU A 17 -3.68 -6.33 -0.01
N TYR A 18 -3.78 -5.07 -0.42
CA TYR A 18 -3.57 -3.92 0.45
C TYR A 18 -4.87 -3.12 0.53
N ALA A 19 -5.26 -2.79 1.77
CA ALA A 19 -6.41 -1.98 2.08
C ALA A 19 -6.03 -0.99 3.18
N GLY A 20 -6.53 0.25 3.07
CA GLY A 20 -6.21 1.34 3.98
C GLY A 20 -5.80 2.62 3.26
N PRO A 21 -5.38 3.66 4.00
CA PRO A 21 -5.06 4.99 3.44
C PRO A 21 -3.67 5.08 2.79
N LEU A 22 -2.89 3.99 2.78
CA LEU A 22 -1.52 3.96 2.26
C LEU A 22 -1.40 3.04 1.04
N PRO A 23 -0.63 3.43 0.01
CA PRO A 23 -0.34 2.58 -1.14
C PRO A 23 0.64 1.45 -0.76
N HIS A 24 0.77 0.45 -1.65
CA HIS A 24 1.79 -0.59 -1.53
C HIS A 24 3.22 0.00 -1.38
N PRO A 25 4.11 -0.55 -0.54
CA PRO A 25 5.49 -0.06 -0.43
C PRO A 25 6.24 0.10 -1.76
N ASP A 26 6.11 -0.82 -2.72
CA ASP A 26 6.74 -0.66 -4.04
C ASP A 26 6.15 0.51 -4.84
N THR A 27 4.86 0.82 -4.64
CA THR A 27 4.21 1.98 -5.25
C THR A 27 4.65 3.26 -4.58
N LEU A 28 4.80 3.27 -3.25
CA LEU A 28 5.34 4.39 -2.48
C LEU A 28 6.80 4.68 -2.89
N LYS A 29 7.62 3.65 -3.11
CA LYS A 29 8.99 3.76 -3.64
C LYS A 29 9.02 4.39 -5.03
N LYS A 30 8.15 3.96 -5.94
CA LYS A 30 8.02 4.55 -7.28
C LYS A 30 7.63 6.03 -7.24
N PHE A 31 6.75 6.43 -6.32
CA PHE A 31 6.44 7.86 -6.15
C PHE A 31 7.69 8.64 -5.74
N GLU A 32 8.47 8.14 -4.77
CA GLU A 32 9.71 8.79 -4.33
C GLU A 32 10.77 8.90 -5.44
N GLU A 33 10.88 7.87 -6.28
CA GLU A 33 11.75 7.86 -7.47
C GLU A 33 11.32 8.88 -8.55
N ILE A 34 10.00 9.07 -8.75
CA ILE A 34 9.43 10.03 -9.70
C ILE A 34 9.52 11.48 -9.18
N LEU A 35 9.29 11.66 -7.88
CA LEU A 35 9.30 12.96 -7.20
C LEU A 35 9.84 12.80 -5.77
N PRO A 36 11.10 13.20 -5.51
CA PRO A 36 11.67 13.15 -4.18
C PRO A 36 10.85 13.92 -3.12
N GLY A 37 10.78 13.33 -1.94
CA GLY A 37 9.94 13.75 -0.81
C GLY A 37 8.44 13.56 -1.04
N SER A 38 8.00 12.78 -2.03
CA SER A 38 6.57 12.50 -2.23
C SER A 38 6.06 11.36 -1.34
N ALA A 39 6.90 10.38 -1.00
CA ALA A 39 6.52 9.33 -0.06
C ALA A 39 6.21 9.90 1.33
N ASP A 40 7.05 10.81 1.82
CA ASP A 40 6.84 11.57 3.06
C ASP A 40 5.52 12.37 3.03
N ARG A 41 5.22 13.05 1.92
CA ARG A 41 3.96 13.80 1.74
C ARG A 41 2.74 12.89 1.78
N ILE A 42 2.80 11.71 1.16
CA ILE A 42 1.72 10.71 1.17
C ILE A 42 1.49 10.17 2.59
N LEU A 43 2.56 9.82 3.31
CA LEU A 43 2.49 9.35 4.69
C LEU A 43 1.85 10.41 5.61
N LYS A 44 2.35 11.65 5.56
CA LYS A 44 1.80 12.79 6.32
C LYS A 44 0.33 13.06 5.98
N GLN A 45 -0.07 12.91 4.71
CA GLN A 45 -1.47 13.06 4.32
C GLN A 45 -2.36 12.00 4.98
N ALA A 46 -1.94 10.74 4.99
CA ALA A 46 -2.67 9.65 5.64
C ALA A 46 -2.75 9.82 7.17
N GLU A 47 -1.65 10.24 7.82
CA GLU A 47 -1.61 10.58 9.24
C GLU A 47 -2.56 11.74 9.58
N ASN A 48 -2.55 12.81 8.78
CA ASN A 48 -3.41 13.98 8.96
C ASN A 48 -4.90 13.62 8.83
N GLN A 49 -5.26 12.80 7.83
CA GLN A 49 -6.63 12.31 7.66
C GLN A 49 -7.06 11.39 8.81
N THR A 50 -6.15 10.53 9.30
CA THR A 50 -6.42 9.65 10.44
C THR A 50 -6.64 10.47 11.71
N ARG A 51 -5.80 11.47 11.99
CA ARG A 51 -5.96 12.39 13.13
C ARG A 51 -7.26 13.19 13.04
N HIS A 52 -7.59 13.73 11.87
CA HIS A 52 -8.85 14.44 11.66
C HIS A 52 -10.07 13.54 11.93
N ARG A 53 -10.05 12.28 11.46
CA ARG A 53 -11.13 11.32 11.73
C ARG A 53 -11.26 11.05 13.24
N ILE A 54 -10.15 10.80 13.94
CA ILE A 54 -10.14 10.58 15.40
C ILE A 54 -10.69 11.80 16.16
N GLU A 55 -10.32 13.02 15.76
CA GLU A 55 -10.87 14.26 16.34
C GLU A 55 -12.39 14.39 16.13
N MET A 56 -12.89 14.00 14.95
CA MET A 56 -14.32 14.01 14.64
C MET A 56 -15.08 12.95 15.44
N GLU A 57 -14.60 11.70 15.47
CA GLU A 57 -15.15 10.60 16.28
C GLU A 57 -15.19 10.98 17.77
N SER A 58 -14.10 11.57 18.28
CA SER A 58 -14.01 12.06 19.68
C SER A 58 -15.00 13.17 20.01
N LYS A 59 -15.36 14.03 19.04
CA LYS A 59 -16.39 15.08 19.24
C LYS A 59 -17.79 14.49 19.29
N VAL A 60 -18.08 13.50 18.44
CA VAL A 60 -19.38 12.80 18.43
C VAL A 60 -19.60 12.02 19.72
N ILE A 61 -18.59 11.26 20.19
CA ILE A 61 -18.70 10.50 21.45
C ILE A 61 -18.96 11.41 22.66
N LYS A 62 -18.42 12.64 22.67
CA LYS A 62 -18.64 13.63 23.75
C LYS A 62 -20.01 14.33 23.72
N GLN A 63 -20.83 14.04 22.71
CA GLN A 63 -22.19 14.59 22.55
C GLN A 63 -23.29 13.58 22.90
N ILE A 64 -22.90 12.38 23.37
CA ILE A 64 -23.76 11.29 23.83
C ILE A 64 -23.59 11.14 25.34
#